data_AF-A0A965VBY5-F1
#
_entry.id   AF-A0A965VBY5-F1
#
_cell.length_a   1.000
_cell.length_b   1.000
_cell.length_c   1.000
_cell.angle_alpha   90.00
_cell.angle_beta   90.00
_cell.angle_gamma   90.00
#
_symmetry.space_group_name_H-M   'P 1'
#
loop_
_entity.id
_entity.type
_entity.pdbx_description
1 polymer ?
#
loop_
_entity_poly.entity_id
_entity_poly.type
_entity_poly.pdbx_seq_one_letter_code
_entity_poly.pdbx_strand_id
1 'polypeptide(L)'
;SKIKELTGGLGANVVYDPVGGSFSEPALRAMAWEGRFLVIGFAAGEIPKPPLNLALLKGCQIVGVFWGAWTTMFPDENMKNFQELFSLHAAGKINPEISDRFSLAESAAAIAHLKDRKAKGKVIIDV
;
A
#
# COMPACT_ATOMS: atom_id res chain seq x y z
N SER A 1 12.34 7.00 16.47
CA SER A 1 12.07 6.52 15.10
C SER A 1 11.95 7.72 14.20
N LYS A 2 12.37 7.62 12.93
CA LYS A 2 12.31 8.74 11.99
C LYS A 2 10.89 9.32 11.85
N ILE A 3 9.87 8.45 11.92
CA ILE A 3 8.45 8.84 11.93
C ILE A 3 8.16 9.82 13.07
N LYS A 4 8.58 9.53 14.30
CA LYS A 4 8.33 10.41 15.45
C LYS A 4 9.07 11.74 15.31
N GLU A 5 10.29 11.74 14.81
CA GLU A 5 11.02 13.00 14.54
C GLU A 5 10.27 13.89 13.56
N LEU A 6 9.80 13.32 12.44
CA LEU A 6 9.06 14.04 11.40
C LEU A 6 7.66 14.49 11.82
N THR A 7 7.12 13.93 12.91
CA THR A 7 5.75 14.20 13.40
C THR A 7 5.75 14.91 14.75
N GLY A 8 6.87 15.53 15.16
CA GLY A 8 6.96 16.25 16.44
C GLY A 8 6.69 15.36 17.66
N GLY A 9 6.99 14.06 17.55
CA GLY A 9 6.78 13.06 18.60
C GLY A 9 5.42 12.36 18.56
N LEU A 10 4.46 12.85 17.78
CA LEU A 10 3.08 12.36 17.77
C LEU A 10 2.96 10.96 17.16
N GLY A 11 3.67 10.69 16.08
CA GLY A 11 3.55 9.47 15.29
C GLY A 11 2.61 9.62 14.08
N ALA A 12 2.47 8.54 13.30
CA ALA A 12 1.65 8.55 12.09
C ALA A 12 0.16 8.30 12.40
N ASN A 13 -0.73 9.12 11.85
CA ASN A 13 -2.19 8.90 11.96
C ASN A 13 -2.66 7.71 11.11
N VAL A 14 -2.01 7.46 9.98
CA VAL A 14 -2.30 6.32 9.10
C VAL A 14 -0.98 5.68 8.67
N VAL A 15 -0.93 4.35 8.75
CA VAL A 15 0.15 3.54 8.17
C VAL A 15 -0.46 2.68 7.08
N TYR A 16 0.10 2.73 5.88
CA TYR A 16 -0.26 1.87 4.75
C TYR A 16 0.85 0.82 4.58
N ASP A 17 0.57 -0.44 4.91
CA ASP A 17 1.59 -1.50 4.92
C ASP A 17 1.34 -2.59 3.85
N PRO A 18 2.00 -2.48 2.68
CA PRO A 18 2.04 -3.53 1.66
C PRO A 18 3.22 -4.49 1.85
N VAL A 19 4.07 -4.28 2.85
CA VAL A 19 5.37 -4.96 2.99
C VAL A 19 5.27 -6.10 4.00
N GLY A 20 4.71 -5.87 5.18
CA GLY A 20 4.62 -6.88 6.22
C GLY A 20 5.95 -7.17 6.94
N GLY A 21 6.09 -8.39 7.47
CA GLY A 21 7.31 -8.87 8.12
C GLY A 21 7.76 -8.05 9.34
N SER A 22 9.07 -7.93 9.52
CA SER A 22 9.68 -7.22 10.65
C SER A 22 9.48 -5.70 10.62
N PHE A 23 8.90 -5.14 9.56
CA PHE A 23 8.64 -3.71 9.42
C PHE A 23 7.32 -3.27 10.06
N SER A 24 6.34 -4.16 10.14
CA SER A 24 4.97 -3.83 10.59
C SER A 24 4.91 -3.46 12.07
N GLU A 25 5.60 -4.20 12.96
CA GLU A 25 5.56 -3.90 14.39
C GLU A 25 6.19 -2.52 14.72
N PRO A 26 7.40 -2.18 14.24
CA PRO A 26 7.94 -0.84 14.43
C PRO A 26 7.04 0.26 13.88
N ALA A 27 6.39 0.04 12.73
CA ALA A 27 5.46 0.99 12.15
C ALA A 27 4.22 1.18 13.03
N LEU A 28 3.60 0.11 13.53
CA LEU A 28 2.48 0.14 14.47
C LEU A 28 2.86 0.86 15.78
N ARG A 29 4.05 0.59 16.33
CA ARG A 29 4.57 1.27 17.52
C ARG A 29 4.78 2.78 17.30
N ALA A 30 5.12 3.17 16.07
CA ALA A 30 5.34 4.55 15.68
C ALA A 30 4.06 5.32 15.31
N MET A 31 2.88 4.69 15.42
CA MET A 31 1.61 5.37 15.19
C MET A 31 1.25 6.38 16.29
N ALA A 32 0.45 7.37 15.89
CA ALA A 32 -0.23 8.27 16.79
C ALA A 32 -1.37 7.56 17.55
N TRP A 33 -1.83 8.20 18.63
CA TRP A 33 -3.05 7.79 19.31
C TRP A 33 -4.23 7.79 18.32
N GLU A 34 -5.09 6.78 18.39
CA GLU A 34 -6.25 6.58 17.50
C GLU A 34 -5.92 6.49 16.00
N GLY A 35 -4.67 6.16 15.67
CA GLY A 35 -4.28 5.96 14.27
C GLY A 35 -4.91 4.72 13.63
N ARG A 36 -4.73 4.57 12.32
CA ARG A 36 -5.16 3.41 11.54
C ARG A 36 -3.97 2.71 10.87
N PHE A 37 -3.79 1.43 11.17
CA PHE A 37 -2.84 0.55 10.50
C PHE A 37 -3.56 -0.25 9.41
N LEU A 38 -3.27 0.06 8.14
CA LEU A 38 -3.88 -0.61 7.00
C LEU A 38 -3.01 -1.80 6.57
N VAL A 39 -3.56 -3.01 6.71
CA VAL A 39 -2.92 -4.26 6.29
C VAL A 39 -3.27 -4.48 4.81
N ILE A 40 -2.28 -4.29 3.93
CA ILE A 40 -2.47 -4.37 2.48
C ILE A 40 -1.85 -5.64 1.89
N GLY A 41 -0.62 -5.98 2.32
CA GLY A 41 0.13 -7.06 1.71
C GLY A 41 1.39 -7.44 2.47
N PHE A 42 2.05 -8.49 1.99
CA PHE A 42 3.18 -9.14 2.65
C PHE A 42 4.35 -9.32 1.68
N ALA A 43 4.76 -8.25 0.97
CA ALA A 43 5.85 -8.33 -0.01
C ALA A 43 7.20 -8.80 0.58
N ALA A 44 7.39 -8.67 1.90
CA ALA A 44 8.53 -9.23 2.62
C ALA A 44 8.48 -10.77 2.79
N GLY A 45 7.34 -11.40 2.51
CA GLY A 45 7.13 -12.85 2.54
C GLY A 45 6.64 -13.41 3.87
N GLU A 46 6.80 -12.68 4.98
CA GLU A 46 6.35 -13.10 6.30
C GLU A 46 5.11 -12.32 6.76
N ILE A 47 4.13 -13.04 7.32
CA ILE A 47 2.96 -12.44 7.96
C ILE A 47 3.38 -11.90 9.34
N PRO A 48 3.25 -10.59 9.58
CA PRO A 48 3.67 -9.97 10.83
C PRO A 48 2.79 -10.44 12.00
N LYS A 49 3.40 -10.58 13.18
CA LYS A 49 2.72 -10.94 14.44
C LYS A 49 2.95 -9.86 15.49
N PRO A 50 2.45 -8.62 15.28
CA PRO A 50 2.66 -7.56 16.25
C PRO A 50 1.93 -7.91 17.56
N PRO A 51 2.51 -7.58 18.72
CA PRO A 51 1.86 -7.83 19.99
C PRO A 51 0.65 -6.89 20.15
N LEU A 52 -0.51 -7.46 20.48
CA LEU A 52 -1.80 -6.74 20.50
C LEU A 52 -1.86 -5.62 21.56
N ASN A 53 -0.97 -5.63 22.54
CA ASN A 53 -0.83 -4.52 23.48
C ASN A 53 -0.50 -3.20 22.77
N LEU A 54 0.09 -3.21 21.57
CA LEU A 54 0.29 -1.99 20.79
C LEU A 54 -1.02 -1.37 20.35
N ALA A 55 -2.02 -2.17 19.97
CA ALA A 55 -3.35 -1.64 19.63
C ALA A 55 -4.01 -0.99 20.85
N LEU A 56 -3.91 -1.64 22.02
CA LEU A 56 -4.41 -1.11 23.29
C LEU A 56 -3.72 0.22 23.67
N LEU A 57 -2.38 0.22 23.72
CA LEU A 57 -1.60 1.39 24.18
C LEU A 57 -1.67 2.58 23.22
N LYS A 58 -2.10 2.36 21.98
CA LYS A 58 -2.30 3.41 20.99
C LYS A 58 -3.76 3.77 20.76
N GLY A 59 -4.71 3.01 21.31
CA GLY A 59 -6.12 3.13 20.94
C GLY A 59 -6.34 3.01 19.42
N CYS A 60 -5.45 2.31 18.70
CA CYS A 60 -5.42 2.34 17.24
C CYS A 60 -6.21 1.19 16.62
N GLN A 61 -6.62 1.38 15.37
CA GLN A 61 -7.32 0.37 14.58
C GLN A 61 -6.32 -0.41 13.71
N ILE A 62 -6.53 -1.71 13.58
CA ILE A 62 -5.87 -2.56 12.57
C ILE A 62 -6.94 -2.92 11.55
N VAL A 63 -6.79 -2.46 10.31
CA VAL A 63 -7.82 -2.52 9.27
C VAL A 63 -7.30 -3.35 8.09
N GLY A 64 -7.98 -4.44 7.78
CA GLY A 64 -7.68 -5.25 6.59
C GLY A 64 -8.19 -4.57 5.31
N VAL A 65 -7.34 -4.48 4.28
CA VAL A 65 -7.70 -3.91 2.98
C VAL A 65 -7.51 -4.96 1.89
N PHE A 66 -8.51 -5.82 1.72
CA PHE A 66 -8.50 -6.84 0.68
C PHE A 66 -9.29 -6.38 -0.56
N TRP A 67 -8.68 -5.50 -1.37
CA TRP A 67 -9.35 -4.88 -2.53
C TRP A 67 -9.92 -5.93 -3.51
N GLY A 68 -9.19 -7.02 -3.78
CA GLY A 68 -9.62 -8.06 -4.72
C GLY A 68 -11.00 -8.62 -4.39
N ALA A 69 -11.22 -9.10 -3.16
CA ALA A 69 -12.54 -9.58 -2.74
C ALA A 69 -13.56 -8.44 -2.57
N TRP A 70 -13.10 -7.28 -2.08
CA TRP A 70 -13.97 -6.12 -1.84
C TRP A 70 -14.64 -5.61 -3.13
N THR A 71 -13.92 -5.59 -4.26
CA THR A 71 -14.47 -5.14 -5.55
C THR A 71 -15.67 -5.96 -6.03
N THR A 72 -15.68 -7.27 -5.74
CA THR A 72 -16.79 -8.17 -6.08
C THR A 72 -17.97 -7.99 -5.14
N MET A 73 -17.71 -7.74 -3.85
CA MET A 73 -18.77 -7.54 -2.84
C MET A 73 -19.43 -6.15 -2.92
N PHE A 74 -18.68 -5.14 -3.35
CA PHE A 74 -19.11 -3.74 -3.38
C PHE A 74 -18.81 -3.09 -4.76
N PRO A 75 -19.41 -3.59 -5.85
CA PRO A 75 -19.11 -3.12 -7.20
C PRO A 75 -19.44 -1.64 -7.42
N ASP A 76 -20.56 -1.16 -6.84
CA ASP A 76 -20.98 0.24 -6.98
C ASP A 76 -20.02 1.21 -6.28
N GLU A 77 -19.56 0.85 -5.07
CA GLU A 77 -18.57 1.65 -4.35
C GLU A 77 -17.20 1.61 -5.05
N ASN A 78 -16.82 0.46 -5.60
CA ASN A 78 -15.62 0.37 -6.41
C ASN A 78 -15.70 1.25 -7.67
N MET A 79 -16.86 1.30 -8.33
CA MET A 79 -17.08 2.20 -9.47
C MET A 79 -16.91 3.66 -9.08
N LYS A 80 -17.44 4.09 -7.93
CA LYS A 80 -17.24 5.46 -7.41
C LYS A 80 -15.76 5.76 -7.20
N ASN A 81 -14.99 4.82 -6.62
CA ASN A 81 -13.55 4.99 -6.45
C ASN A 81 -12.84 5.21 -7.80
N PHE A 82 -13.19 4.45 -8.84
CA PHE A 82 -12.61 4.64 -10.18
C PHE A 82 -13.01 5.98 -10.81
N GLN A 83 -14.27 6.40 -10.67
CA GLN A 83 -14.74 7.71 -11.14
C GLN A 83 -13.96 8.86 -10.49
N GLU A 84 -13.70 8.76 -9.19
CA GLU A 84 -12.87 9.74 -8.47
C GLU A 84 -11.43 9.74 -8.99
N LEU A 85 -10.80 8.57 -9.14
CA LEU A 85 -9.44 8.45 -9.67
C LEU A 85 -9.33 9.07 -11.08
N PHE A 86 -10.27 8.79 -11.98
CA PHE A 86 -10.27 9.38 -13.32
C PHE A 86 -10.49 10.90 -13.28
N SER A 87 -11.35 11.39 -12.38
CA SER A 87 -11.56 12.82 -12.19
C SER A 87 -10.30 13.52 -11.68
N LEU A 88 -9.60 12.92 -10.72
CA LEU A 88 -8.31 13.42 -10.22
C LEU A 88 -7.25 13.44 -11.33
N HIS A 89 -7.21 12.40 -12.18
CA HIS A 89 -6.28 12.33 -13.29
C HIS A 89 -6.58 13.38 -14.37
N ALA A 90 -7.85 13.52 -14.77
CA ALA A 90 -8.29 14.53 -15.73
C ALA A 90 -8.01 15.96 -15.23
N ALA A 91 -8.08 16.18 -13.91
CA ALA A 91 -7.72 17.44 -13.27
C ALA A 91 -6.20 17.64 -13.05
N GLY A 92 -5.35 16.69 -13.49
CA GLY A 92 -3.90 16.75 -13.32
C GLY A 92 -3.41 16.61 -11.87
N LYS A 93 -4.27 16.18 -10.94
CA LYS A 93 -3.92 16.00 -9.51
C LYS A 93 -3.15 14.73 -9.24
N ILE A 94 -3.31 13.73 -10.11
CA ILE A 94 -2.52 12.50 -10.09
C ILE A 94 -1.92 12.25 -11.48
N ASN A 95 -0.65 11.87 -11.50
CA ASN A 95 0.08 11.51 -12.70
C ASN A 95 0.86 10.22 -12.42
N PRO A 96 0.30 9.04 -12.73
CA PRO A 96 0.96 7.76 -12.48
C PRO A 96 2.26 7.64 -13.29
N GLU A 97 3.36 7.34 -12.61
CA GLU A 97 4.65 7.13 -13.27
C GLU A 97 4.71 5.73 -13.90
N ILE A 98 4.94 5.69 -15.21
CA ILE A 98 5.26 4.45 -15.92
C ILE A 98 6.76 4.24 -15.80
N SER A 99 7.17 3.18 -15.11
CA SER A 99 8.60 2.93 -14.90
C SER A 99 9.25 2.27 -16.10
N ASP A 100 8.55 1.33 -16.75
CA ASP A 100 9.12 0.51 -17.81
C ASP A 100 8.02 0.11 -18.80
N ARG A 101 8.39 0.01 -20.08
CA ARG A 101 7.53 -0.47 -21.16
C ARG A 101 8.22 -1.62 -21.88
N PHE A 102 7.44 -2.64 -22.19
CA PHE A 102 7.87 -3.80 -22.97
C PHE A 102 6.83 -4.05 -24.06
N SER A 103 7.25 -4.56 -25.21
CA SER A 103 6.30 -5.07 -26.21
C SER A 103 5.67 -6.38 -25.75
N LEU A 104 4.54 -6.77 -26.36
CA LEU A 104 3.92 -8.07 -26.11
C LEU A 104 4.91 -9.25 -26.30
N ALA A 105 5.80 -9.17 -27.29
CA ALA A 105 6.84 -10.18 -27.55
C ALA A 105 7.85 -10.32 -26.39
N GLU A 106 8.03 -9.26 -25.59
CA GLU A 106 8.97 -9.19 -24.48
C GLU A 106 8.33 -9.52 -23.12
N SER A 107 7.10 -10.05 -23.11
CA SER A 107 6.36 -10.36 -21.88
C SER A 107 7.15 -11.22 -20.88
N ALA A 108 7.95 -12.18 -21.35
CA ALA A 108 8.80 -12.98 -20.49
C ALA A 108 9.89 -12.14 -19.77
N ALA A 109 10.48 -11.18 -20.48
CA ALA A 109 11.46 -10.26 -19.92
C ALA A 109 10.81 -9.30 -18.91
N ALA A 110 9.60 -8.81 -19.20
CA ALA A 110 8.83 -7.95 -18.29
C ALA A 110 8.52 -8.67 -16.95
N ILE A 111 8.13 -9.95 -17.00
CA ILE A 111 7.90 -10.76 -15.80
C ILE A 111 9.21 -10.97 -15.01
N ALA A 112 10.31 -11.28 -15.70
CA ALA A 112 11.62 -11.40 -15.05
C ALA A 112 12.06 -10.09 -14.37
N HIS A 113 11.79 -8.93 -15.00
CA HIS A 113 12.09 -7.61 -14.45
C HIS A 113 11.36 -7.33 -13.12
N LEU A 114 10.08 -7.75 -13.02
CA LEU A 114 9.32 -7.69 -11.77
C LEU A 114 9.90 -8.62 -10.70
N LYS A 115 10.22 -9.87 -11.08
CA LYS A 115 10.78 -10.88 -10.17
C LYS A 115 12.11 -10.42 -9.56
N ASP A 116 12.97 -9.81 -10.38
CA ASP A 116 14.28 -9.30 -9.98
C ASP A 116 14.20 -7.97 -9.20
N ARG A 117 12.98 -7.47 -8.90
CA ARG A 117 12.72 -6.22 -8.17
C ARG A 117 13.35 -4.98 -8.82
N LYS A 118 13.46 -4.99 -10.16
CA LYS A 118 14.00 -3.86 -10.93
C LYS A 118 12.94 -2.80 -11.24
N ALA A 119 11.67 -3.17 -11.26
CA ALA A 119 10.56 -2.25 -11.44
C ALA A 119 10.44 -1.29 -10.25
N LYS A 120 10.55 0.02 -10.53
CA LYS A 120 10.36 1.09 -9.53
C LYS A 120 8.92 1.61 -9.46
N GLY A 121 8.10 1.25 -10.45
CA GLY A 121 6.74 1.71 -10.59
C GLY A 121 5.93 0.72 -11.43
N LYS A 122 5.10 1.25 -12.35
CA LYS A 122 4.27 0.40 -13.19
C LYS A 122 5.03 -0.06 -14.43
N VAL A 123 5.11 -1.38 -14.61
CA VAL A 123 5.51 -2.02 -15.87
C VAL A 123 4.28 -2.14 -16.77
N ILE A 124 4.40 -1.70 -18.03
CA ILE A 124 3.35 -1.75 -19.05
C ILE A 124 3.78 -2.67 -20.19
N ILE A 125 2.81 -3.44 -20.71
CA ILE A 125 2.95 -4.17 -21.98
C ILE A 125 2.17 -3.40 -23.04
N ASP A 126 2.87 -2.97 -24.08
CA ASP A 126 2.26 -2.40 -25.28
C ASP A 126 1.81 -3.57 -26.19
N VAL A 127 0.51 -3.60 -26.52
CA VAL A 127 -0.18 -4.68 -27.25
C VAL A 127 -0.49 -4.26 -28.67
#